data_AF-A0A9D6ZSY7-F1
#
_entry.id   AF-A0A9D6ZSY7-F1
#
_cell.length_a   1.000
_cell.length_b   1.000
_cell.length_c   1.000
_cell.angle_alpha   90.00
_cell.angle_beta   90.00
_cell.angle_gamma   90.00
#
_symmetry.space_group_name_H-M   'P 1'
#
loop_
_entity.id
_entity.type
_entity.pdbx_description
1 polymer ?
#
loop_
_entity_poly.entity_id
_entity_poly.type
_entity_poly.pdbx_seq_one_letter_code
_entity_poly.pdbx_strand_id
1 'polypeptide(L)'
;MLPTDPGTKLASPPPLPRDHDGDEQTARNVRSIAEIERTARDNVSFAERIARRVAAFCGSVTFVWLHVVWFGGWMLANSHWLPDPPDPFPYTFLTLIVSLEAIFLSAFILISQNQEARVADRRNQLDLQINLLAEQEATKTLCLLEKICTRLDIPVHDPELAELKRASEPEAMLELIDRNMDERESDPPPADAPQDA
;
A
#
# COMPACT_ATOMS: atom_id res chain seq x y z
N MET A 1 6.10 63.79 49.07
CA MET A 1 6.18 64.38 47.72
C MET A 1 6.80 63.32 46.81
N LEU A 2 5.99 62.62 46.03
CA LEU A 2 6.41 61.66 45.02
C LEU A 2 6.66 62.41 43.70
N PRO A 3 7.83 62.27 43.05
CA PRO A 3 7.97 62.55 41.64
C PRO A 3 7.45 61.35 40.84
N THR A 4 6.46 61.61 39.99
CA THR A 4 5.94 60.73 38.94
C THR A 4 7.00 60.51 37.85
N ASP A 5 7.41 59.27 37.62
CA ASP A 5 8.18 58.86 36.45
C ASP A 5 7.21 58.34 35.36
N PRO A 6 7.07 59.02 34.21
CA PRO A 6 6.23 58.57 33.13
C PRO A 6 7.10 57.89 32.07
N GLY A 7 7.09 56.56 31.98
CA GLY A 7 7.68 55.91 30.81
C GLY A 7 8.16 54.48 30.95
N THR A 8 7.38 53.57 31.54
CA THR A 8 7.65 52.14 31.35
C THR A 8 7.15 51.73 29.95
N LYS A 9 7.98 51.98 28.93
CA LYS A 9 7.82 51.36 27.61
C LYS A 9 7.88 49.84 27.80
N LEU A 10 6.73 49.18 27.78
CA LEU A 10 6.63 47.74 27.59
C LEU A 10 7.32 47.41 26.27
N ALA A 11 8.47 46.74 26.33
CA ALA A 11 9.18 46.26 25.16
C ALA A 11 8.25 45.31 24.39
N SER A 12 7.98 45.61 23.12
CA SER A 12 7.24 44.71 22.23
C SER A 12 7.94 43.35 22.18
N PRO A 13 7.20 42.22 22.25
CA PRO A 13 7.81 40.91 22.14
C PRO A 13 8.53 40.80 20.79
N PRO A 14 9.67 40.07 20.73
CA PRO A 14 10.41 39.88 19.50
C PRO A 14 9.48 39.30 18.41
N PRO A 15 9.57 39.77 17.16
CA PRO A 15 8.73 39.25 16.10
C PRO A 15 9.03 37.76 15.92
N LEU A 16 7.98 36.94 15.97
CA LEU A 16 8.09 35.50 15.79
C LEU A 16 8.82 35.20 14.46
N PRO A 17 9.70 34.18 14.43
CA PRO A 17 10.36 33.75 13.20
C PRO A 17 9.29 33.47 12.14
N ARG A 18 9.36 34.18 11.02
CA ARG A 18 8.49 33.90 9.86
C ARG A 18 8.96 32.59 9.23
N ASP A 19 7.98 31.71 9.07
CA ASP A 19 7.92 30.32 8.63
C ASP A 19 8.42 30.02 7.21
N HIS A 20 9.49 30.68 6.75
CA HIS A 20 10.08 30.38 5.44
C HIS A 20 10.69 28.96 5.31
N ASP A 21 10.91 28.26 6.42
CA ASP A 21 11.47 26.89 6.42
C ASP A 21 10.43 25.80 6.12
N GLY A 22 9.16 26.01 6.50
CA GLY A 22 8.08 25.04 6.32
C GLY A 22 7.65 24.90 4.86
N ASP A 23 7.59 26.01 4.13
CA ASP A 23 7.26 26.04 2.71
C ASP A 23 8.38 25.41 1.86
N GLU A 24 9.65 25.62 2.24
CA GLU A 24 10.79 25.06 1.52
C GLU A 24 10.92 23.55 1.77
N GLN A 25 10.64 23.08 2.98
CA GLN A 25 10.61 21.65 3.30
C GLN A 25 9.42 20.93 2.67
N THR A 26 8.24 21.55 2.65
CA THR A 26 7.06 21.03 1.96
C THR A 26 7.28 20.97 0.45
N ALA A 27 7.83 22.03 -0.15
CA ALA A 27 8.17 22.07 -1.56
C ALA A 27 9.21 20.99 -1.95
N ARG A 28 10.21 20.75 -1.09
CA ARG A 28 11.24 19.73 -1.28
C ARG A 28 10.69 18.31 -1.17
N ASN A 29 9.77 18.06 -0.23
CA ASN A 29 9.07 16.78 -0.08
C ASN A 29 8.14 16.50 -1.27
N VAL A 30 7.40 17.50 -1.74
CA VAL A 30 6.56 17.36 -2.93
C VAL A 30 7.41 17.08 -4.17
N ARG A 31 8.59 17.70 -4.27
CA ARG A 31 9.53 17.47 -5.39
C ARG A 31 10.12 16.07 -5.36
N SER A 32 10.50 15.56 -4.19
CA SER A 32 11.06 14.19 -4.06
C SER A 32 10.01 13.13 -4.37
N ILE A 33 8.76 13.31 -3.92
CA ILE A 33 7.64 12.43 -4.29
C ILE A 33 7.39 12.48 -5.80
N ALA A 34 7.36 13.67 -6.40
CA ALA A 34 7.17 13.82 -7.84
C ALA A 34 8.31 13.22 -8.67
N GLU A 35 9.55 13.25 -8.17
CA GLU A 35 10.73 12.69 -8.83
C GLU A 35 10.76 11.15 -8.74
N ILE A 36 10.38 10.58 -7.59
CA ILE A 36 10.17 9.13 -7.42
C ILE A 36 9.05 8.65 -8.35
N GLU A 37 7.93 9.38 -8.42
CA GLU A 37 6.80 9.03 -9.28
C GLU A 37 7.17 9.14 -10.77
N ARG A 38 7.95 10.15 -11.17
CA ARG A 38 8.48 10.29 -12.55
C ARG A 38 9.42 9.15 -12.91
N THR A 39 10.34 8.78 -12.03
CA THR A 39 11.29 7.68 -12.29
C THR A 39 10.58 6.32 -12.36
N ALA A 40 9.50 6.15 -11.59
CA ALA A 40 8.61 4.99 -11.69
C ALA A 40 7.77 4.98 -12.99
N ARG A 41 7.54 6.14 -13.60
CA ARG A 41 6.80 6.29 -14.86
C ARG A 41 7.67 6.17 -16.11
N ASP A 42 8.92 6.60 -16.02
CA ASP A 42 9.84 6.68 -17.17
C ASP A 42 10.44 5.32 -17.56
N ASN A 43 10.39 4.32 -16.67
CA ASN A 43 10.85 2.95 -16.94
C ASN A 43 9.73 1.94 -17.23
N VAL A 44 8.52 2.40 -17.54
CA VAL A 44 7.41 1.51 -17.86
C VAL A 44 7.56 1.01 -19.30
N SER A 45 7.87 -0.28 -19.46
CA SER A 45 7.96 -0.93 -20.76
C SER A 45 6.65 -0.72 -21.56
N PHE A 46 6.76 -0.59 -22.89
CA PHE A 46 5.59 -0.45 -23.77
C PHE A 46 4.55 -1.57 -23.52
N ALA A 47 5.03 -2.79 -23.26
CA ALA A 47 4.19 -3.93 -22.90
C ALA A 47 3.42 -3.71 -21.59
N GLU A 48 4.06 -3.13 -20.59
CA GLU A 48 3.45 -2.84 -19.28
C GLU A 48 2.44 -1.68 -19.36
N ARG A 49 2.64 -0.76 -20.30
CA ARG A 49 1.70 0.33 -20.60
C ARG A 49 0.44 -0.19 -21.31
N ILE A 50 0.60 -1.15 -22.22
CA ILE A 50 -0.52 -1.86 -22.86
C ILE A 50 -1.24 -2.71 -21.81
N ALA A 51 -0.52 -3.51 -21.03
CA ALA A 51 -1.09 -4.37 -20.00
C ALA A 51 -1.96 -3.59 -19.02
N ARG A 52 -1.50 -2.43 -18.53
CA ARG A 52 -2.32 -1.55 -17.66
C ARG A 52 -3.59 -1.03 -18.33
N ARG A 53 -3.52 -0.66 -19.61
CA ARG A 53 -4.69 -0.19 -20.37
C ARG A 53 -5.70 -1.31 -20.59
N VAL A 54 -5.22 -2.49 -20.96
CA VAL A 54 -6.05 -3.67 -21.16
C VAL A 54 -6.66 -4.12 -19.85
N ALA A 55 -5.89 -4.20 -18.75
CA ALA A 55 -6.41 -4.54 -17.42
C ALA A 55 -7.50 -3.57 -16.96
N ALA A 56 -7.28 -2.25 -17.12
CA ALA A 56 -8.28 -1.24 -16.79
C ALA A 56 -9.55 -1.36 -17.66
N PHE A 57 -9.41 -1.75 -18.93
CA PHE A 57 -10.53 -1.99 -19.84
C PHE A 57 -11.29 -3.27 -19.48
N CYS A 58 -10.59 -4.37 -19.18
CA CYS A 58 -11.17 -5.66 -18.80
C CYS A 58 -11.92 -5.60 -17.46
N GLY A 59 -11.48 -4.75 -16.53
CA GLY A 59 -12.16 -4.50 -15.26
C GLY A 59 -13.42 -3.63 -15.37
N SER A 60 -13.77 -3.13 -16.55
CA SER A 60 -14.91 -2.24 -16.75
C SER A 60 -16.21 -3.01 -17.03
N VAL A 61 -17.31 -2.60 -16.40
CA VAL A 61 -18.66 -3.13 -16.70
C VAL A 61 -19.06 -2.90 -18.17
N THR A 62 -18.51 -1.85 -18.80
CA THR A 62 -18.74 -1.54 -20.22
C THR A 62 -18.19 -2.63 -21.15
N PHE A 63 -17.08 -3.28 -20.78
CA PHE A 63 -16.48 -4.37 -21.55
C PHE A 63 -17.43 -5.57 -21.66
N VAL A 64 -18.08 -5.92 -20.55
CA VAL A 64 -19.04 -7.03 -20.49
C VAL A 64 -20.23 -6.77 -21.42
N TRP A 65 -20.81 -5.57 -21.36
CA TRP A 65 -21.92 -5.20 -22.25
C TRP A 65 -21.53 -5.18 -23.73
N LEU A 66 -20.33 -4.70 -24.06
CA LEU A 66 -19.80 -4.76 -25.43
C LEU A 66 -19.77 -6.21 -25.93
N HIS A 67 -19.29 -7.17 -25.11
CA HIS A 67 -19.23 -8.59 -25.47
C HIS A 67 -20.61 -9.20 -25.65
N VAL A 68 -21.55 -8.90 -24.76
CA VAL A 68 -22.93 -9.38 -24.87
C VAL A 68 -23.58 -8.90 -26.17
N VAL A 69 -23.41 -7.62 -26.52
CA VAL A 69 -23.94 -7.06 -27.78
C VAL A 69 -23.23 -7.65 -28.99
N TRP A 70 -21.90 -7.80 -28.93
CA TRP A 70 -21.11 -8.38 -30.00
C TRP A 70 -21.48 -9.84 -30.28
N PHE A 71 -21.50 -10.70 -29.26
CA PHE A 71 -21.88 -12.11 -29.40
C PHE A 71 -23.34 -12.28 -29.78
N GLY A 72 -24.24 -11.51 -29.14
CA GLY A 72 -25.67 -11.51 -29.49
C GLY A 72 -25.91 -11.09 -30.94
N GLY A 73 -25.21 -10.04 -31.39
CA GLY A 73 -25.24 -9.58 -32.77
C GLY A 73 -24.72 -10.61 -33.75
N TRP A 74 -23.60 -11.28 -33.42
CA TRP A 74 -23.02 -12.35 -34.24
C TRP A 74 -23.97 -13.54 -34.39
N MET A 75 -24.56 -14.00 -33.28
CA MET A 75 -25.52 -15.10 -33.28
C MET A 75 -26.76 -14.75 -34.11
N LEU A 76 -27.31 -13.54 -33.95
CA LEU A 76 -28.50 -13.10 -34.67
C LEU A 76 -28.24 -12.97 -36.18
N ALA A 77 -27.09 -12.42 -36.56
CA ALA A 77 -26.67 -12.30 -37.96
C ALA A 77 -26.50 -13.67 -38.63
N ASN A 78 -25.87 -14.63 -37.95
CA ASN A 78 -25.68 -15.99 -38.46
C ASN A 78 -26.95 -16.85 -38.43
N SER A 79 -27.92 -16.56 -37.56
CA SER A 79 -29.15 -17.36 -37.45
C SER A 79 -30.29 -16.90 -38.37
N HIS A 80 -30.38 -15.61 -38.69
CA HIS A 80 -31.58 -15.05 -39.36
C HIS A 80 -31.30 -14.31 -40.67
N TRP A 81 -30.07 -13.83 -40.90
CA TRP A 81 -29.85 -12.82 -41.95
C TRP A 81 -29.15 -13.35 -43.21
N LEU A 82 -28.42 -14.47 -43.15
CA LEU A 82 -27.66 -15.00 -44.29
C LEU A 82 -28.22 -16.35 -44.81
N PRO A 83 -28.40 -16.51 -46.14
CA PRO A 83 -28.77 -17.79 -46.76
C PRO A 83 -27.70 -18.89 -46.59
N ASP A 84 -26.42 -18.49 -46.61
CA ASP A 84 -25.26 -19.33 -46.31
C ASP A 84 -24.48 -18.67 -45.15
N PRO A 85 -24.78 -19.02 -43.89
CA PRO A 85 -24.10 -18.43 -42.75
C PRO A 85 -22.64 -18.90 -42.68
N PRO A 86 -21.67 -17.99 -42.48
CA PRO A 86 -20.26 -18.34 -42.36
C PRO A 86 -19.96 -19.17 -41.10
N ASP A 87 -20.80 -19.07 -40.05
CA ASP A 87 -20.66 -19.82 -38.81
C ASP A 87 -22.02 -20.44 -38.40
N PRO A 88 -22.42 -21.58 -39.00
CA PRO A 88 -23.65 -22.27 -38.63
C PRO A 88 -23.59 -22.77 -37.19
N PHE A 89 -24.75 -22.95 -36.54
CA PHE A 89 -24.83 -23.65 -35.25
C PHE A 89 -24.11 -25.00 -35.36
N PRO A 90 -23.06 -25.28 -34.56
CA PRO A 90 -22.79 -24.82 -33.19
C PRO A 90 -21.81 -23.63 -32.99
N TYR A 91 -21.61 -22.75 -33.98
CA TYR A 91 -20.76 -21.55 -33.90
C TYR A 91 -19.28 -21.85 -33.58
N THR A 92 -18.64 -22.71 -34.39
CA THR A 92 -17.25 -23.14 -34.17
C THR A 92 -16.27 -21.98 -34.26
N PHE A 93 -16.45 -21.03 -35.18
CA PHE A 93 -15.53 -19.91 -35.33
C PHE A 93 -15.61 -18.95 -34.14
N LEU A 94 -16.82 -18.60 -33.71
CA LEU A 94 -17.01 -17.78 -32.51
C LEU A 94 -16.35 -18.45 -31.30
N THR A 95 -16.58 -19.76 -31.11
CA THR A 95 -16.01 -20.51 -29.98
C THR A 95 -14.48 -20.50 -29.97
N LEU A 96 -13.85 -20.64 -31.15
CA LEU A 96 -12.40 -20.55 -31.28
C LEU A 96 -11.87 -19.16 -30.91
N ILE A 97 -12.51 -18.09 -31.39
CA ILE A 97 -12.09 -16.71 -31.09
C ILE A 97 -12.27 -16.42 -29.59
N VAL A 98 -13.41 -16.79 -29.01
CA VAL A 98 -13.72 -16.58 -27.59
C VAL A 98 -12.76 -17.34 -26.68
N SER A 99 -12.43 -18.60 -27.02
CA SER A 99 -11.48 -19.37 -26.21
C SER A 99 -10.08 -18.75 -26.23
N LEU A 100 -9.62 -18.26 -27.38
CA LEU A 100 -8.34 -17.56 -27.49
C LEU A 100 -8.36 -16.23 -26.72
N GLU A 101 -9.44 -15.46 -26.86
CA GLU A 101 -9.64 -14.21 -26.12
C GLU A 101 -9.61 -14.43 -24.61
N ALA A 102 -10.27 -15.47 -24.11
CA ALA A 102 -10.30 -15.82 -22.70
C ALA A 102 -8.89 -16.13 -22.12
N ILE A 103 -8.03 -16.78 -22.91
CA ILE A 103 -6.63 -17.04 -22.53
C ILE A 103 -5.88 -15.71 -22.37
N PHE A 104 -6.02 -14.79 -23.32
CA PHE A 104 -5.41 -13.46 -23.22
C PHE A 104 -5.95 -12.66 -22.03
N LEU A 105 -7.26 -12.66 -21.81
CA LEU A 105 -7.88 -12.01 -20.65
C LEU A 105 -7.32 -12.54 -19.34
N SER A 106 -7.23 -13.86 -19.19
CA SER A 106 -6.67 -14.51 -18.00
C SER A 106 -5.20 -14.12 -17.78
N ALA A 107 -4.39 -14.08 -18.83
CA ALA A 107 -3.01 -13.64 -18.77
C ALA A 107 -2.90 -12.16 -18.35
N PHE A 108 -3.72 -11.28 -18.91
CA PHE A 108 -3.74 -9.86 -18.53
C PHE A 108 -4.20 -9.64 -17.08
N ILE A 109 -5.20 -10.41 -16.63
CA ILE A 109 -5.66 -10.41 -15.24
C ILE A 109 -4.51 -10.83 -14.32
N LEU A 110 -3.80 -11.92 -14.65
CA LEU A 110 -2.67 -12.40 -13.84
C LEU A 110 -1.53 -11.37 -13.77
N ILE A 111 -1.23 -10.69 -14.88
CA ILE A 111 -0.23 -9.61 -14.90
C ILE A 111 -0.68 -8.44 -14.01
N SER A 112 -1.95 -8.04 -14.09
CA SER A 112 -2.50 -6.97 -13.24
C SER A 112 -2.44 -7.35 -11.76
N GLN A 113 -2.83 -8.58 -11.43
CA GLN A 113 -2.77 -9.11 -10.06
C GLN A 113 -1.34 -9.15 -9.53
N ASN A 114 -0.37 -9.58 -10.34
CA ASN A 114 1.04 -9.59 -9.94
C ASN A 114 1.55 -8.17 -9.66
N GLN A 115 1.15 -7.19 -10.47
CA GLN A 115 1.53 -5.79 -10.24
C GLN A 115 0.89 -5.23 -8.97
N GLU A 116 -0.39 -5.51 -8.73
CA GLU A 116 -1.07 -5.12 -7.49
C GLU A 116 -0.46 -5.78 -6.26
N ALA A 117 -0.11 -7.08 -6.33
CA ALA A 117 0.56 -7.79 -5.27
C ALA A 117 1.91 -7.17 -4.91
N ARG A 118 2.72 -6.78 -5.91
CA ARG A 118 4.00 -6.08 -5.68
C ARG A 118 3.82 -4.72 -5.01
N VAL A 119 2.77 -3.98 -5.38
CA VAL A 119 2.46 -2.68 -4.75
C VAL A 119 1.95 -2.88 -3.33
N ALA A 120 1.10 -3.88 -3.10
CA ALA A 120 0.58 -4.23 -1.78
C ALA A 120 1.71 -4.65 -0.83
N ASP A 121 2.64 -5.50 -1.29
CA ASP A 121 3.79 -5.94 -0.49
C ASP A 121 4.68 -4.77 -0.05
N ARG A 122 4.98 -3.84 -0.98
CA ARG A 122 5.73 -2.63 -0.64
C ARG A 122 4.99 -1.73 0.35
N ARG A 123 3.66 -1.60 0.23
CA ARG A 123 2.85 -0.84 1.19
C ARG A 123 2.88 -1.48 2.58
N ASN A 124 2.72 -2.80 2.66
CA ASN A 124 2.81 -3.54 3.92
C ASN A 124 4.18 -3.35 4.60
N GLN A 125 5.28 -3.38 3.84
CA GLN A 125 6.62 -3.14 4.40
C GLN A 125 6.80 -1.72 4.95
N LEU A 126 6.23 -0.71 4.28
CA LEU A 126 6.25 0.68 4.75
C LEU A 126 5.37 0.86 5.98
N ASP A 127 4.17 0.29 5.98
CA ASP A 127 3.24 0.36 7.11
C ASP A 127 3.84 -0.31 8.35
N LEU A 128 4.51 -1.45 8.20
CA LEU A 128 5.27 -2.10 9.27
C LEU A 128 6.36 -1.18 9.83
N GLN A 129 7.18 -0.57 8.96
CA GLN A 129 8.24 0.34 9.40
C GLN A 129 7.70 1.56 10.14
N ILE A 130 6.62 2.16 9.65
CA ILE A 130 5.96 3.31 10.31
C ILE A 130 5.42 2.87 11.68
N ASN A 131 4.82 1.68 11.77
CA ASN A 131 4.29 1.16 13.02
C ASN A 131 5.40 0.95 14.06
N LEU A 132 6.51 0.31 13.65
CA LEU A 132 7.70 0.11 14.50
C LEU A 132 8.29 1.45 14.97
N LEU A 133 8.39 2.44 14.08
CA LEU A 133 8.89 3.76 14.44
C LEU A 133 7.95 4.46 15.43
N ALA A 134 6.64 4.41 15.20
CA ALA A 134 5.65 4.98 16.11
C ALA A 134 5.71 4.33 17.50
N GLU A 135 5.92 3.02 17.56
CA GLU A 135 6.10 2.29 18.83
C GLU A 135 7.38 2.74 19.56
N GLN A 136 8.49 2.91 18.84
CA GLN A 136 9.73 3.45 19.41
C GLN A 136 9.56 4.87 19.95
N GLU A 137 8.88 5.75 19.20
CA GLU A 137 8.59 7.12 19.62
C GLU A 137 7.66 7.16 20.83
N ALA A 138 6.64 6.31 20.88
CA ALA A 138 5.75 6.16 22.03
C ALA A 138 6.55 5.74 23.28
N THR A 139 7.39 4.71 23.16
CA THR A 139 8.25 4.22 24.26
C THR A 139 9.21 5.30 24.74
N LYS A 140 9.83 6.03 23.81
CA LYS A 140 10.73 7.14 24.14
C LYS A 140 9.99 8.25 24.88
N THR A 141 8.75 8.56 24.48
CA THR A 141 7.90 9.55 25.13
C THR A 141 7.54 9.12 26.55
N LEU A 142 7.16 7.85 26.76
CA LEU A 142 6.91 7.29 28.08
C LEU A 142 8.16 7.35 28.98
N CYS A 143 9.34 7.00 28.46
CA CYS A 143 10.61 7.08 29.20
C CYS A 143 10.98 8.53 29.57
N LEU A 144 10.72 9.50 28.69
CA LEU A 144 10.91 10.92 29.00
C LEU A 144 9.93 11.40 30.09
N LEU A 145 8.67 10.97 30.02
CA LEU A 145 7.66 11.29 31.02
C LEU A 145 8.04 10.71 32.39
N GLU A 146 8.49 9.44 32.44
CA GLU A 146 8.98 8.78 33.66
C GLU A 146 10.15 9.56 34.30
N LYS A 147 11.12 10.01 33.48
CA LYS A 147 12.24 10.83 33.94
C LYS A 147 11.79 12.17 34.53
N ILE A 148 10.77 12.80 33.96
CA ILE A 148 10.19 14.05 34.49
C ILE A 148 9.48 13.79 35.82
N CYS A 149 8.64 12.75 35.90
CA CYS A 149 7.94 12.38 37.14
C CYS A 149 8.91 12.08 38.29
N THR A 150 10.01 11.36 37.98
CA THR A 150 11.07 11.05 38.95
C THR A 150 11.77 12.32 39.43
N ARG A 151 12.02 13.30 38.55
CA ARG A 151 12.64 14.58 38.91
C ARG A 151 11.72 15.48 39.73
N LEU A 152 10.41 15.33 39.60
CA LEU A 152 9.39 16.08 40.33
C LEU A 152 8.93 15.37 41.63
N ASP A 153 9.53 14.22 41.96
CA ASP A 153 9.21 13.40 43.14
C ASP A 153 7.73 12.97 43.20
N ILE A 154 7.09 12.83 42.02
CA ILE A 154 5.71 12.35 41.91
C ILE A 154 5.74 10.82 41.87
N PRO A 155 5.13 10.11 42.84
CA PRO A 155 5.09 8.65 42.83
C PRO A 155 4.18 8.17 41.69
N VAL A 156 4.78 7.68 40.61
CA VAL A 156 4.08 6.99 39.53
C VAL A 156 4.09 5.49 39.86
N HIS A 157 2.98 4.99 40.39
CA HIS A 157 2.75 3.56 40.56
C HIS A 157 1.66 3.15 39.58
N ASP A 158 2.04 2.90 38.34
CA ASP A 158 1.15 2.34 37.33
C ASP A 158 1.68 1.00 36.84
N PRO A 159 1.11 -0.14 37.30
CA PRO A 159 1.56 -1.47 36.90
C PRO A 159 1.41 -1.72 35.39
N GLU A 160 0.49 -1.04 34.71
CA GLU A 160 0.28 -1.13 33.24
C GLU A 160 1.45 -0.53 32.45
N LEU A 161 2.09 0.52 32.98
CA LEU A 161 3.24 1.19 32.35
C LEU A 161 4.50 0.30 32.35
N ALA A 162 4.65 -0.55 33.38
CA ALA A 162 5.75 -1.50 33.48
C ALA A 162 5.60 -2.66 32.48
N GLU A 163 4.36 -3.08 32.17
CA GLU A 163 4.07 -4.09 31.16
C GLU A 163 4.27 -3.55 29.74
N LEU A 164 3.79 -2.33 29.44
CA LEU A 164 4.01 -1.67 28.15
C LEU A 164 5.50 -1.45 27.84
N LYS A 165 6.30 -1.08 28.85
CA LYS A 165 7.76 -0.94 28.72
C LYS A 165 8.44 -2.25 28.35
N ARG A 166 7.95 -3.38 28.84
CA ARG A 166 8.47 -4.72 28.54
C ARG A 166 8.07 -5.19 27.14
N ALA A 167 6.87 -4.85 26.69
CA ALA A 167 6.35 -5.27 25.39
C ALA A 167 6.98 -4.51 24.22
N SER A 168 7.35 -3.23 24.40
CA SER A 168 7.88 -2.37 23.34
C SER A 168 9.41 -2.28 23.24
N GLU A 169 10.16 -3.11 23.97
CA GLU A 169 11.62 -3.17 23.82
C GLU A 169 12.00 -3.72 22.43
N PRO A 170 12.71 -2.94 21.57
CA PRO A 170 13.05 -3.36 20.22
C PRO A 170 13.86 -4.66 20.16
N GLU A 171 14.67 -4.93 21.18
CA GLU A 171 15.49 -6.14 21.30
C GLU A 171 14.63 -7.40 21.48
N ALA A 172 13.57 -7.33 22.30
CA ALA A 172 12.64 -8.44 22.52
C ALA A 172 11.82 -8.76 21.26
N MET A 173 11.46 -7.73 20.48
CA MET A 173 10.70 -7.91 19.24
C MET A 173 11.57 -8.43 18.09
N LEU A 174 12.84 -7.99 17.99
CA LEU A 174 13.83 -8.57 17.06
C LEU A 174 14.12 -10.03 17.42
N GLU A 175 14.26 -10.36 18.70
CA GLU A 175 14.46 -11.74 19.16
C GLU A 175 13.26 -12.65 18.87
N LEU A 176 12.03 -12.11 18.94
CA LEU A 176 10.81 -12.83 18.56
C LEU A 176 10.69 -13.07 17.05
N ILE A 177 11.15 -12.12 16.22
CA ILE A 177 11.17 -12.28 14.76
C ILE A 177 12.23 -13.32 14.35
N ASP A 178 13.44 -13.24 14.91
CA ASP A 178 14.55 -14.16 14.62
C ASP A 178 14.18 -15.60 15.02
N ARG A 179 13.57 -15.77 16.20
CA ARG A 179 13.10 -17.07 16.69
C ARG A 179 12.00 -17.70 15.82
N ASN A 180 11.07 -16.91 15.29
CA ASN A 180 10.02 -17.41 14.38
C ASN A 180 10.55 -17.68 12.96
N MET A 181 11.57 -16.94 12.52
CA MET A 181 12.25 -17.18 11.24
C MET A 181 13.04 -18.50 11.30
N ASP A 182 13.76 -18.75 12.40
CA ASP A 182 14.48 -20.00 12.64
C ASP A 182 13.53 -21.20 12.74
N GLU A 183 12.37 -21.06 13.41
CA GLU A 183 11.35 -22.12 13.48
C GLU A 183 10.72 -22.46 12.11
N ARG A 184 10.61 -21.50 11.19
CA ARG A 184 10.15 -21.75 9.81
C ARG A 184 11.21 -22.35 8.91
N GLU A 185 12.49 -22.08 9.15
CA GLU A 185 13.62 -22.66 8.42
C GLU A 185 13.95 -24.09 8.91
N SER A 186 13.59 -24.41 10.16
CA SER A 186 13.88 -25.70 10.80
C SER A 186 12.74 -26.73 10.78
N ASP A 187 11.55 -26.37 10.27
CA ASP A 187 10.50 -27.35 9.99
C ASP A 187 10.85 -28.13 8.70
N PRO A 188 11.17 -29.43 8.77
CA PRO A 188 11.42 -30.23 7.58
C PRO A 188 10.14 -30.23 6.73
N PRO A 189 10.23 -30.26 5.38
CA PRO A 189 9.04 -30.42 4.56
C PRO A 189 8.25 -31.63 5.08
N PRO A 190 6.93 -31.51 5.29
CA PRO A 190 6.15 -32.59 5.86
C PRO A 190 6.43 -33.85 5.05
N ALA A 191 7.04 -34.84 5.71
CA ALA A 191 7.34 -36.12 5.10
C ALA A 191 6.02 -36.66 4.57
N ASP A 192 5.95 -36.81 3.25
CA ASP A 192 4.81 -37.38 2.53
C ASP A 192 4.27 -38.56 3.34
N ALA A 193 3.06 -38.38 3.87
CA ALA A 193 2.34 -39.44 4.53
C ALA A 193 2.25 -40.63 3.55
N PRO A 194 2.47 -41.87 4.01
CA PRO A 194 2.52 -43.03 3.13
C PRO A 194 1.25 -43.12 2.30
N GLN A 195 1.48 -43.25 1.00
CA GLN A 195 0.51 -43.52 -0.05
C GLN A 195 -0.13 -44.90 0.22
N ASP A 196 -1.21 -44.93 1.00
CA ASP A 196 -1.98 -46.15 1.26
C ASP A 196 -3.46 -45.95 0.90
N ALA A 197 -3.89 -46.81 -0.04
CA ALA A 197 -5.25 -47.15 -0.52
C ALA A 197 -5.84 -46.36 -1.71
#